data_AF-A0ABD0PGF1-F1
#
_entry.id   AF-A0ABD0PGF1-F1
#
_cell.length_a   1.000
_cell.length_b   1.000
_cell.length_c   1.000
_cell.angle_alpha   90.00
_cell.angle_beta   90.00
_cell.angle_gamma   90.00
#
_symmetry.space_group_name_H-M   'P 1'
#
loop_
_entity.id
_entity.type
_entity.pdbx_description
1 polymer ?
#
loop_
_entity_poly.entity_id
_entity_poly.type
_entity_poly.pdbx_seq_one_letter_code
_entity_poly.pdbx_strand_id
1 'polypeptide(L)' 'EEPYVMLKKSDKALVGNDRFEGFCIDLLKELASILGFSYEIHLVPDGKYGFQDDKGQWNGMIKELMEH' A
#
# COMPACT_ATOMS: atom_id res chain seq x y z
N GLU A 1 -8.81 4.46 -7.20
CA GLU A 1 -7.68 4.56 -6.26
C GLU A 1 -7.54 5.96 -5.70
N GLU A 2 -7.73 7.02 -6.49
CA GLU A 2 -8.16 8.31 -5.91
C GLU A 2 -9.57 8.16 -5.31
N PRO A 3 -9.88 8.72 -4.12
CA PRO A 3 -9.07 9.54 -3.22
C PRO A 3 -8.37 8.75 -2.07
N TYR A 4 -8.23 7.43 -2.20
CA TYR A 4 -7.80 6.53 -1.12
C TYR A 4 -6.28 6.48 -0.95
N VAL A 5 -5.53 6.27 -2.03
CA VAL A 5 -4.05 6.23 -2.04
C VAL A 5 -3.55 6.82 -3.36
N MET A 6 -2.65 7.80 -3.28
CA MET A 6 -2.16 8.59 -4.41
C MET A 6 -0.68 8.94 -4.20
N LEU A 7 0.05 9.16 -5.29
CA LEU A 7 1.39 9.77 -5.21
C LEU A 7 1.25 11.25 -4.90
N LYS A 8 1.95 11.70 -3.85
CA LYS A 8 1.93 13.08 -3.40
C LYS A 8 2.59 13.99 -4.42
N LYS A 9 1.87 15.03 -4.86
CA LYS A 9 2.42 16.06 -5.75
C LYS A 9 3.31 17.01 -4.93
N SER A 10 4.62 17.00 -5.19
CA SER A 10 5.60 17.79 -4.46
C SER A 10 6.79 18.14 -5.36
N ASP A 11 7.27 19.38 -5.28
CA ASP A 11 8.50 19.82 -5.95
C ASP A 11 9.76 19.26 -5.27
N LYS A 12 9.62 18.74 -4.04
CA LYS A 12 10.68 18.07 -3.30
C LYS A 12 10.66 16.57 -3.57
N ALA A 13 11.84 15.96 -3.66
CA ALA A 13 11.98 14.51 -3.66
C ALA A 13 11.50 13.93 -2.32
N LEU A 14 10.43 13.13 -2.37
CA LEU A 14 9.87 12.44 -1.22
C LEU A 14 10.42 11.00 -1.18
N VAL A 15 10.63 10.46 0.03
CA VAL A 15 11.20 9.13 0.25
C VAL A 15 10.29 8.29 1.15
N GLY A 16 10.32 6.97 0.98
CA GLY A 16 9.53 6.04 1.80
C GLY A 16 8.02 6.34 1.75
N ASN A 17 7.40 6.37 2.93
CA ASN A 17 5.96 6.58 3.11
C ASN A 17 5.49 7.99 2.73
N ASP A 18 6.37 8.99 2.79
CA ASP A 18 5.99 10.39 2.53
C ASP A 18 5.62 10.64 1.07
N ARG A 19 5.94 9.69 0.18
CA ARG A 19 5.57 9.71 -1.23
C ARG A 19 4.08 9.54 -1.47
N PHE A 20 3.32 9.08 -0.48
CA PHE A 20 1.91 8.74 -0.63
C PHE A 20 0.99 9.67 0.19
N GLU A 21 -0.17 9.97 -0.37
CA GLU A 21 -1.25 10.73 0.27
C GLU A 21 -2.63 10.14 -0.07
N GLY A 22 -3.64 10.48 0.73
CA GLY A 22 -5.01 9.99 0.54
C GLY A 22 -5.63 9.48 1.83
N PHE A 23 -6.94 9.22 1.79
CA PHE A 23 -7.72 8.86 2.98
C PHE A 23 -7.15 7.64 3.73
N CYS A 24 -6.74 6.59 3.03
CA CYS A 24 -6.20 5.39 3.67
C CYS A 24 -4.83 5.63 4.30
N ILE A 25 -4.05 6.58 3.78
CA ILE A 25 -2.75 6.95 4.34
C ILE A 25 -2.94 7.69 5.67
N ASP A 26 -3.90 8.60 5.72
CA ASP A 26 -4.20 9.34 6.95
C ASP A 26 -4.79 8.40 8.01
N LEU A 27 -5.70 7.50 7.62
CA LEU A 27 -6.21 6.46 8.52
C LEU A 27 -5.09 5.57 9.07
N LEU A 28 -4.15 5.12 8.23
CA LEU A 28 -3.03 4.28 8.65
C LEU A 28 -2.09 5.01 9.62
N LYS A 29 -1.84 6.31 9.39
CA LYS A 29 -1.07 7.15 10.31
C LYS A 29 -1.72 7.24 11.69
N GLU A 30 -3.03 7.46 11.75
CA GLU A 30 -3.77 7.50 13.01
C GLU A 30 -3.73 6.15 13.73
N LEU A 31 -3.94 5.04 13.00
CA LEU A 31 -3.83 3.69 13.56
C LEU A 31 -2.43 3.41 14.12
N ALA A 32 -1.37 3.78 13.39
CA ALA A 32 0.01 3.63 13.82
C ALA A 32 0.32 4.44 15.09
N SER A 33 -0.22 5.66 15.18
CA SER A 33 -0.11 6.52 16.37
C SER A 33 -0.82 5.92 17.59
N ILE A 34 -2.03 5.39 17.40
CA ILE A 34 -2.84 4.80 18.49
C ILE A 34 -2.26 3.48 18.98
N LEU A 35 -1.81 2.62 18.06
CA LEU A 35 -1.38 1.26 18.36
C LEU A 35 0.15 1.12 18.55
N GLY A 36 0.92 2.16 18.19
CA GLY A 36 2.36 2.22 18.41
C GLY A 36 3.19 1.35 17.47
N PHE A 37 2.72 1.04 16.26
CA PHE A 37 3.48 0.29 15.26
C PHE A 37 4.10 1.20 14.19
N SER A 38 5.22 0.75 13.62
CA SER A 38 5.80 1.31 12.40
C SER A 38 5.32 0.53 11.18
N TYR A 39 5.22 1.19 10.03
CA TYR A 39 4.81 0.58 8.78
C TYR A 39 5.61 1.12 7.60
N GLU A 40 5.64 0.36 6.51
CA GLU A 40 6.21 0.79 5.23
C GLU A 40 5.18 0.54 4.13
N ILE A 41 5.00 1.51 3.24
CA ILE A 41 4.07 1.43 2.11
C ILE A 41 4.83 1.03 0.86
N HIS A 42 4.46 -0.13 0.32
CA HIS A 42 4.93 -0.63 -0.96
C HIS A 42 3.77 -0.74 -1.95
N LEU A 43 4.05 -0.42 -3.21
CA LEU A 43 3.10 -0.66 -4.29
C LEU A 43 3.30 -2.08 -4.80
N VAL A 44 2.22 -2.84 -4.89
CA VAL A 44 2.24 -4.17 -5.52
C VAL A 44 2.76 -4.04 -6.97
N PRO A 45 3.79 -4.79 -7.37
CA PRO A 45 4.44 -4.59 -8.67
C PRO A 45 3.52 -4.76 -9.88
N ASP A 46 2.50 -5.61 -9.78
CA ASP A 46 1.57 -5.90 -10.86
C ASP A 46 0.31 -5.01 -10.85
N GLY A 47 0.14 -4.16 -9.84
CA GLY A 47 -1.03 -3.29 -9.65
C GLY A 47 -2.35 -4.04 -9.44
N LYS A 48 -2.33 -5.33 -9.06
CA LYS A 48 -3.54 -6.16 -8.93
C LYS A 48 -3.89 -6.42 -7.47
N TYR A 49 -5.19 -6.49 -7.19
CA TYR A 49 -5.69 -7.00 -5.92
C TYR A 49 -5.28 -8.46 -5.69
N GLY A 50 -5.48 -9.28 -6.71
CA GLY A 50 -5.18 -10.69 -6.69
C GLY A 50 -6.28 -11.50 -7.36
N PHE A 51 -5.87 -12.49 -8.14
CA PHE A 51 -6.71 -13.47 -8.79
C PHE A 51 -6.01 -14.83 -8.70
N GLN A 52 -6.80 -15.89 -8.54
CA GLN A 52 -6.30 -17.25 -8.52
C GLN A 52 -6.33 -17.83 -9.93
N ASP A 53 -5.18 -18.25 -10.44
CA ASP A 53 -5.12 -18.94 -11.73
C ASP A 53 -5.70 -20.36 -11.67
N ASP A 54 -5.84 -21.01 -12.82
CA ASP A 54 -6.37 -22.37 -12.94
C ASP A 54 -5.50 -23.43 -12.21
N LYS A 55 -4.26 -23.07 -11.84
CA LYS A 55 -3.33 -23.91 -11.06
C LYS A 55 -3.44 -23.66 -9.56
N GLY A 56 -4.34 -22.78 -9.13
CA GLY A 56 -4.55 -22.43 -7.74
C GLY A 56 -3.58 -21.37 -7.20
N GLN A 57 -2.75 -20.75 -8.05
CA GLN A 57 -1.78 -19.74 -7.64
C GLN A 57 -2.39 -18.35 -7.61
N TRP A 58 -2.22 -17.65 -6.49
CA TRP A 58 -2.63 -16.26 -6.35
C TRP A 58 -1.58 -15.30 -6.92
N ASN A 59 -2.01 -14.14 -7.42
CA ASN A 59 -1.15 -12.99 -7.76
C ASN A 59 -1.57 -11.74 -6.95
N GLY A 60 -1.00 -10.57 -7.29
CA GLY A 60 -1.35 -9.30 -6.66
C GLY A 60 -1.07 -9.23 -5.17
N MET A 61 -1.79 -8.32 -4.49
CA MET A 61 -1.70 -8.12 -3.05
C MET A 61 -2.00 -9.41 -2.25
N ILE A 62 -2.89 -10.27 -2.74
CA ILE A 62 -3.19 -11.55 -2.07
C ILE A 62 -1.95 -12.44 -2.03
N LYS A 63 -1.21 -12.55 -3.15
CA LYS A 63 0.02 -13.35 -3.19
C LYS A 63 1.07 -12.83 -2.20
N GLU A 64 1.27 -11.51 -2.18
CA GLU A 64 2.25 -10.89 -1.27
C GLU A 64 1.93 -11.17 0.20
N LEU A 65 0.65 -11.18 0.57
CA LEU A 65 0.22 -11.51 1.93
C LEU A 65 0.34 -13.01 2.28
N MET A 66 0.35 -13.90 1.29
CA MET A 66 0.50 -15.35 1.52
C MET A 66 1.96 -15.78 1.64
N GLU A 67 2.86 -15.08 0.95
CA GLU A 67 4.29 -15.42 0.91
C GLU A 67 5.13 -14.69 1.99
N HIS A 68 4.53 -13.75 2.73
CA HIS A 68 5.08 -13.10 3.93
C HIS A 68 4.61 -13.79 5.22
#